data_AF-A0AAV4MC40-F1
#
_entry.id   AF-A0AAV4MC40-F1
#
_cell.length_a   1.000
_cell.length_b   1.000
_cell.length_c   1.000
_cell.angle_alpha   90.00
_cell.angle_beta   90.00
_cell.angle_gamma   90.00
#
_symmetry.space_group_name_H-M   'P 1'
#
loop_
_entity.id
_entity.type
_entity.pdbx_description
1 polymer ?
#
loop_
_entity_poly.entity_id
_entity_poly.type
_entity_poly.pdbx_seq_one_letter_code
_entity_poly.pdbx_strand_id
1 'polypeptide(L)'
;MEGPDKGWAWVVVFAACCINLIMNGQGRMSGILYVAFIDLYGVDRRSASLPFSIRTSTRNLLGPVAGILGQKYGVQGAIFFGGIMATICTALCFFAPDIKWITISWAGLGGIGTALTMVQIQVVIGQYFKKTELQLLE
;
A
#
# COMPACT_ATOMS: atom_id res chain seq x y z
N MET A 1 16.35 3.33 19.37
CA MET A 1 16.72 2.56 18.16
C MET A 1 18.02 3.14 17.67
N GLU A 2 19.06 2.31 17.71
CA GLU A 2 20.48 2.57 17.42
C GLU A 2 20.74 3.61 16.31
N GLY A 3 21.89 4.28 16.41
CA GLY A 3 22.38 5.22 15.40
C GLY A 3 22.32 4.63 13.98
N PRO A 4 22.15 5.47 12.95
CA PRO A 4 22.04 4.99 11.57
C PRO A 4 23.35 4.31 11.16
N ASP A 5 23.38 2.98 11.22
CA ASP A 5 24.32 2.19 10.44
C ASP A 5 24.09 2.55 8.98
N LYS A 6 24.96 3.43 8.46
CA LYS A 6 24.86 4.02 7.11
C LYS A 6 24.51 2.99 6.04
N GLY A 7 24.96 1.73 6.18
CA GLY A 7 24.66 0.64 5.24
C GLY A 7 23.21 0.15 5.27
N TRP A 8 22.63 -0.06 6.46
CA TRP A 8 21.25 -0.58 6.58
C TRP A 8 20.21 0.45 6.16
N ALA A 9 20.51 1.74 6.35
CA ALA A 9 19.68 2.85 5.89
C ALA A 9 19.45 2.82 4.36
N TRP A 10 20.48 2.56 3.57
CA TRP A 10 20.37 2.49 2.11
C TRP A 10 19.48 1.35 1.63
N VAL A 11 19.52 0.19 2.31
CA VAL A 11 18.65 -0.95 1.99
C VAL A 11 17.19 -0.60 2.23
N VAL A 12 16.89 0.10 3.33
CA VAL A 12 15.51 0.53 3.64
C VAL A 12 15.01 1.57 2.65
N VAL A 13 15.86 2.53 2.24
CA VAL A 13 15.51 3.52 1.21
C VAL A 13 15.25 2.85 -0.15
N PHE A 14 16.09 1.88 -0.54
CA PHE A 14 15.88 1.12 -1.77
C PHE A 14 14.58 0.32 -1.74
N ALA A 15 14.31 -0.39 -0.63
CA ALA A 15 13.06 -1.12 -0.45
C ALA A 15 11.84 -0.18 -0.50
N ALA A 16 11.90 0.97 0.17
CA ALA A 16 10.86 2.00 0.12
C ALA A 16 10.65 2.54 -1.30
N CYS A 17 11.72 2.74 -2.07
CA CYS A 17 11.66 3.14 -3.48
C CYS A 17 10.91 2.09 -4.33
N CYS A 18 11.29 0.81 -4.20
CA CYS A 18 10.62 -0.29 -4.90
C CYS A 18 9.13 -0.36 -4.57
N ILE A 19 8.75 -0.24 -3.30
CA ILE A 19 7.34 -0.28 -2.90
C ILE A 19 6.58 0.92 -3.48
N ASN A 20 7.15 2.13 -3.44
CA ASN A 20 6.54 3.30 -4.06
C ASN A 20 6.36 3.15 -5.57
N LEU A 21 7.34 2.57 -6.26
CA LEU A 21 7.25 2.26 -7.70
C LEU A 21 6.10 1.29 -7.99
N ILE A 22 6.00 0.19 -7.22
CA ILE A 22 4.91 -0.79 -7.38
C ILE A 22 3.55 -0.11 -7.17
N MET A 23 3.41 0.74 -6.15
CA MET A 23 2.15 1.42 -5.84
C MET A 23 1.75 2.43 -6.91
N ASN A 24 2.70 3.19 -7.45
CA ASN A 24 2.45 4.05 -8.61
C ASN A 24 2.11 3.23 -9.87
N GLY A 25 2.74 2.08 -10.05
CA GLY A 25 2.43 1.12 -11.11
C GLY A 25 0.99 0.61 -11.05
N GLN A 26 0.50 0.27 -9.85
CA GLN A 26 -0.90 -0.14 -9.65
C GLN A 26 -1.89 0.95 -10.07
N GLY A 27 -1.55 2.22 -9.85
CA GLY A 27 -2.33 3.35 -10.36
C GLY A 27 -2.44 3.35 -11.88
N ARG A 28 -1.36 3.09 -12.61
CA ARG A 28 -1.40 3.05 -14.09
C ARG A 28 -2.14 1.83 -14.63
N MET A 29 -1.92 0.66 -14.02
CA MET A 29 -2.56 -0.59 -14.45
C MET A 29 -4.07 -0.61 -14.16
N SER A 30 -4.56 0.21 -13.22
CA SER A 30 -5.98 0.27 -12.85
C SER A 30 -6.91 0.50 -14.04
N GLY A 31 -6.53 1.36 -14.99
CA GLY A 31 -7.31 1.62 -16.20
C GLY A 31 -7.40 0.42 -17.14
N ILE A 32 -6.29 -0.31 -17.30
CA ILE A 32 -6.24 -1.54 -18.12
C ILE A 32 -7.07 -2.64 -17.45
N LEU A 33 -6.91 -2.80 -16.14
CA LEU A 33 -7.61 -3.80 -15.35
C LEU A 33 -9.13 -3.53 -15.33
N TYR A 34 -9.56 -2.27 -15.30
CA TYR A 34 -10.97 -1.88 -15.43
C TYR A 34 -11.59 -2.33 -16.76
N VAL A 35 -10.89 -2.10 -17.88
CA VAL A 35 -11.37 -2.56 -19.21
C VAL A 35 -11.39 -4.09 -19.26
N ALA A 36 -10.36 -4.75 -18.74
CA ALA A 36 -10.30 -6.21 -18.67
C ALA A 36 -11.45 -6.80 -17.82
N PHE A 37 -11.81 -6.18 -16.69
CA PHE A 37 -12.93 -6.67 -15.87
C PHE A 37 -14.29 -6.56 -16.56
N ILE A 38 -14.50 -5.53 -17.38
CA ILE A 38 -15.72 -5.40 -18.18
C ILE A 38 -15.80 -6.51 -19.22
N ASP A 39 -14.68 -6.78 -19.91
CA ASP A 39 -14.60 -7.79 -20.97
C ASP A 39 -14.72 -9.23 -20.41
N LEU A 40 -14.01 -9.53 -19.32
CA LEU A 40 -13.93 -10.88 -18.74
C LEU A 40 -15.21 -11.30 -18.00
N TYR A 41 -15.83 -10.37 -17.27
CA TYR A 41 -17.02 -10.66 -16.45
C TYR A 41 -18.33 -10.15 -17.08
N GLY A 42 -18.28 -9.43 -18.20
CA GLY A 42 -19.48 -8.89 -18.88
C GLY A 42 -20.30 -7.93 -18.01
N VAL A 43 -19.67 -7.25 -17.05
CA VAL A 43 -20.34 -6.43 -16.03
C VAL A 43 -20.42 -4.95 -16.42
N ASP A 44 -21.45 -4.27 -15.90
CA ASP A 44 -21.64 -2.84 -16.13
C ASP A 44 -20.46 -1.99 -15.62
N ARG A 45 -20.24 -0.83 -16.25
CA ARG A 45 -19.19 0.14 -15.90
C ARG A 45 -19.22 0.55 -14.43
N ARG A 46 -20.40 0.66 -13.81
CA ARG A 46 -20.51 0.94 -12.36
C ARG A 46 -19.92 -0.19 -11.53
N SER A 47 -20.24 -1.43 -11.87
CA SER A 47 -19.77 -2.61 -11.14
C SER A 47 -18.26 -2.82 -11.29
N ALA A 48 -17.70 -2.51 -12.46
CA ALA A 48 -16.27 -2.58 -12.70
C ALA A 48 -15.47 -1.47 -11.99
N SER A 49 -16.07 -0.30 -11.72
CA SER A 49 -15.39 0.84 -11.08
C SER A 49 -15.48 0.81 -9.55
N LEU A 50 -16.47 0.10 -8.98
CA LEU A 50 -16.62 -0.12 -7.55
C LEU A 50 -15.33 -0.53 -6.81
N PRO A 51 -14.55 -1.55 -7.26
CA PRO A 51 -13.32 -1.93 -6.57
C PRO A 51 -12.30 -0.79 -6.50
N PHE A 52 -12.15 0.01 -7.55
CA PHE A 52 -11.22 1.14 -7.53
C PHE A 52 -11.69 2.25 -6.58
N SER A 53 -12.99 2.56 -6.59
CA SER A 53 -13.59 3.54 -5.69
C SER A 53 -13.45 3.14 -4.23
N ILE A 54 -13.79 1.89 -3.89
CA ILE A 54 -13.68 1.36 -2.52
C ILE A 54 -12.23 1.41 -2.06
N ARG A 55 -11.28 0.96 -2.90
CA ARG A 55 -9.87 0.99 -2.54
C ARG A 55 -9.37 2.40 -2.25
N THR A 56 -9.85 3.39 -3.01
CA THR A 56 -9.48 4.80 -2.83
C THR A 56 -10.13 5.39 -1.57
N SER A 57 -11.39 5.05 -1.29
CA SER A 57 -12.09 5.45 -0.06
C SER A 57 -11.42 4.88 1.19
N THR A 58 -11.09 3.58 1.16
CA THR A 58 -10.35 2.90 2.23
C THR A 58 -9.00 3.58 2.46
N ARG A 59 -8.28 3.95 1.40
CA ARG A 59 -7.00 4.68 1.54
C ARG A 59 -7.16 6.02 2.27
N ASN A 60 -8.23 6.77 2.00
CA ASN A 60 -8.49 8.04 2.67
C ASN A 60 -8.89 7.84 4.15
N LEU A 61 -9.74 6.86 4.46
CA LEU A 61 -10.18 6.59 5.83
C LEU A 61 -9.03 6.11 6.74
N LEU A 62 -8.10 5.33 6.18
CA LEU A 62 -6.98 4.76 6.94
C LEU A 62 -5.79 5.70 7.12
N GLY A 63 -5.78 6.89 6.51
CA GLY A 63 -4.74 7.90 6.71
C GLY A 63 -4.45 8.20 8.19
N PRO A 64 -5.44 8.68 8.98
CA PRO A 64 -5.25 8.98 10.40
C PRO A 64 -5.00 7.72 11.26
N VAL A 65 -5.67 6.61 10.94
CA VAL A 65 -5.52 5.33 11.67
C VAL A 65 -4.09 4.79 11.53
N ALA A 66 -3.50 4.92 10.35
CA ALA A 66 -2.13 4.51 10.10
C ALA A 66 -1.11 5.34 10.89
N GLY A 67 -1.36 6.65 11.07
CA GLY A 67 -0.51 7.50 11.91
C GLY A 67 -0.44 7.02 13.36
N ILE A 68 -1.58 6.63 13.93
CA ILE A 68 -1.67 6.11 15.31
C ILE A 68 -1.02 4.71 15.42
N LEU A 69 -1.27 3.83 14.44
CA LEU A 69 -0.69 2.48 14.43
C LEU A 69 0.84 2.52 14.31
N GLY A 70 1.38 3.46 13.54
CA GLY A 70 2.82 3.62 13.35
C GLY A 70 3.57 3.98 14.63
N GLN A 71 2.93 4.75 15.53
CA GLN A 71 3.50 5.03 16.85
C GLN A 71 3.52 3.80 17.78
N LYS A 72 2.59 2.85 17.60
CA LYS A 72 2.39 1.76 18.56
C LYS A 72 3.06 0.44 18.17
N TYR A 73 3.18 0.13 16.87
CA TYR A 73 3.61 -1.19 16.39
C TYR A 73 5.01 -1.26 15.76
N GLY A 74 5.70 -0.12 15.62
CA GLY A 74 6.98 -0.06 14.91
C GLY A 74 6.78 -0.12 13.40
N VAL A 75 7.34 0.86 12.70
CA VAL A 75 7.02 1.15 11.30
C VAL A 75 7.43 0.01 10.35
N GLN A 76 8.57 -0.65 10.62
CA GLN A 76 9.12 -1.68 9.74
C GLN A 76 8.29 -2.98 9.74
N GLY A 77 7.82 -3.42 10.92
CA GLY A 77 6.98 -4.62 11.03
C GLY A 77 5.63 -4.43 10.34
N ALA A 78 5.04 -3.24 10.46
CA ALA A 78 3.78 -2.91 9.80
C ALA A 78 3.91 -2.87 8.27
N ILE A 79 5.04 -2.38 7.74
CA ILE A 79 5.32 -2.41 6.28
C ILE A 79 5.39 -3.84 5.78
N PHE A 80 6.12 -4.72 6.48
CA PHE A 80 6.29 -6.11 6.07
C PHE A 80 4.97 -6.89 6.12
N PHE A 81 4.21 -6.75 7.21
CA PHE A 81 2.90 -7.40 7.35
C PHE A 81 1.89 -6.92 6.30
N GLY A 82 1.83 -5.60 6.06
CA GLY A 82 0.96 -5.03 5.03
C GLY A 82 1.34 -5.48 3.62
N GLY A 83 2.64 -5.63 3.34
CA GLY A 83 3.14 -6.18 2.08
C GLY A 83 2.70 -7.62 1.86
N ILE A 84 2.93 -8.51 2.83
CA ILE A 84 2.48 -9.91 2.76
C ILE A 84 0.97 -10.00 2.57
N MET A 85 0.21 -9.21 3.34
CA MET A 85 -1.25 -9.21 3.24
C MET A 85 -1.72 -8.74 1.85
N ALA A 86 -1.07 -7.73 1.27
CA ALA A 86 -1.36 -7.26 -0.09
C ALA A 86 -1.03 -8.33 -1.15
N THR A 87 0.09 -9.04 -1.01
CA THR A 87 0.46 -10.16 -1.90
C THR A 87 -0.57 -11.28 -1.83
N ILE A 88 -1.00 -11.68 -0.63
CA ILE A 88 -2.02 -12.71 -0.43
C ILE A 88 -3.35 -12.29 -1.06
N CYS A 89 -3.79 -11.05 -0.86
CA CYS A 89 -5.03 -10.54 -1.47
C CYS A 89 -4.97 -10.52 -3.00
N THR A 90 -3.79 -10.20 -3.56
CA THR A 90 -3.59 -10.20 -5.02
C THR A 90 -3.58 -11.63 -5.57
N ALA A 91 -2.97 -12.58 -4.86
CA ALA A 91 -3.01 -13.99 -5.24
C ALA A 91 -4.43 -14.58 -5.14
N LEU A 92 -5.19 -14.22 -4.12
CA LEU A 92 -6.61 -14.59 -3.97
C LEU A 92 -7.48 -14.08 -5.13
N CYS A 93 -7.11 -12.93 -5.72
CA CYS A 93 -7.80 -12.38 -6.87
C CYS A 93 -7.75 -13.30 -8.11
N PHE A 94 -6.69 -14.09 -8.26
CA PHE A 94 -6.58 -15.04 -9.38
C PHE A 94 -7.63 -16.15 -9.34
N PHE A 95 -8.09 -16.52 -8.14
CA PHE A 95 -9.10 -17.57 -7.94
C PHE A 95 -10.54 -17.03 -7.90
N ALA A 96 -10.75 -15.72 -8.15
CA ALA A 96 -12.05 -15.10 -7.95
C ALA A 96 -13.00 -15.32 -9.15
N PRO A 97 -14.15 -16.00 -8.96
CA PRO A 97 -15.12 -16.26 -10.03
C PRO A 97 -16.06 -15.07 -10.31
N ASP A 98 -16.16 -14.10 -9.39
CA ASP A 98 -17.01 -12.92 -9.53
C ASP A 98 -16.29 -11.61 -9.21
N ILE A 99 -16.73 -10.52 -9.84
CA ILE A 99 -16.23 -9.18 -9.55
C ILE A 99 -16.52 -8.71 -8.11
N LYS A 100 -17.57 -9.24 -7.47
CA LYS A 100 -17.89 -8.94 -6.06
C LYS A 100 -16.82 -9.53 -5.13
N TRP A 101 -16.35 -10.74 -5.41
CA TRP A 101 -15.26 -11.38 -4.68
C TRP A 101 -13.95 -10.61 -4.82
N ILE A 102 -13.64 -10.16 -6.04
CA ILE A 102 -12.49 -9.27 -6.31
C ILE A 102 -12.62 -7.97 -5.52
N THR A 103 -13.80 -7.37 -5.50
CA THR A 103 -14.04 -6.10 -4.79
C THR A 103 -13.77 -6.25 -3.29
N ILE A 104 -14.28 -7.30 -2.65
CA ILE A 104 -14.10 -7.48 -1.20
C ILE A 104 -12.64 -7.83 -0.86
N SER A 105 -12.04 -8.77 -1.59
CA SER A 105 -10.68 -9.27 -1.31
C SER A 105 -9.60 -8.25 -1.69
N TRP A 106 -9.65 -7.71 -2.90
CA TRP A 106 -8.60 -6.82 -3.42
C TRP A 106 -8.81 -5.36 -3.02
N ALA A 107 -10.03 -4.84 -3.11
CA ALA A 107 -10.30 -3.44 -2.76
C ALA A 107 -10.54 -3.22 -1.26
N GLY A 108 -11.25 -4.14 -0.60
CA GLY A 108 -11.45 -4.10 0.84
C GLY A 108 -10.17 -4.47 1.59
N LEU A 109 -9.89 -5.76 1.70
CA LEU A 109 -8.75 -6.30 2.46
C LEU A 109 -7.40 -5.81 1.92
N GLY A 110 -7.18 -5.91 0.61
CA GLY A 110 -5.95 -5.42 -0.04
C GLY A 110 -5.81 -3.89 0.02
N GLY A 111 -6.92 -3.16 0.01
CA GLY A 111 -6.94 -1.70 0.19
C GLY A 111 -6.48 -1.29 1.59
N ILE A 112 -6.94 -1.99 2.63
CA ILE A 112 -6.51 -1.74 4.02
C ILE A 112 -5.00 -1.98 4.17
N GLY A 113 -4.51 -3.12 3.67
CA GLY A 113 -3.08 -3.48 3.72
C GLY A 113 -2.21 -2.45 3.01
N THR A 114 -2.54 -2.11 1.76
CA THR A 114 -1.76 -1.16 0.96
C THR A 114 -1.82 0.27 1.50
N ALA A 115 -2.96 0.70 2.06
CA ALA A 115 -3.09 2.02 2.69
C ALA A 115 -2.17 2.15 3.91
N LEU A 116 -2.14 1.12 4.76
CA LEU A 116 -1.28 1.11 5.95
C LEU A 116 0.19 1.17 5.56
N THR A 117 0.63 0.31 4.62
CA THR A 117 2.02 0.29 4.14
C THR A 117 2.46 1.63 3.56
N MET A 118 1.62 2.30 2.75
CA MET A 118 1.98 3.57 2.14
C MET A 118 2.22 4.68 3.16
N VAL A 119 1.35 4.81 4.15
CA VAL A 119 1.50 5.83 5.20
C VAL A 119 2.73 5.54 6.05
N GLN A 120 2.96 4.28 6.43
CA GLN A 120 4.14 3.88 7.18
C GLN A 120 5.45 4.21 6.44
N ILE A 121 5.51 3.99 5.13
CA ILE A 121 6.69 4.34 4.33
C ILE A 121 6.99 5.84 4.38
N GLN A 122 5.96 6.69 4.24
CA GLN A 122 6.15 8.14 4.32
C GLN A 122 6.62 8.57 5.72
N VAL A 123 6.11 7.96 6.78
CA VAL A 123 6.55 8.22 8.16
C VAL A 123 8.01 7.80 8.38
N VAL A 124 8.42 6.63 7.90
CA VAL A 124 9.83 6.17 7.99
C VAL A 124 10.78 7.12 7.28
N ILE A 125 10.42 7.59 6.09
CA ILE A 125 11.25 8.54 5.34
C ILE A 125 11.32 9.88 6.10
N GLY A 126 10.20 10.36 6.63
CA GLY A 126 10.15 11.59 7.43
C GLY A 126 10.99 11.52 8.70
N GLN A 127 10.97 10.38 9.41
CA GLN A 127 11.82 10.17 10.58
C GLN A 127 13.31 10.11 10.22
N TYR A 128 13.65 9.50 9.08
CA TYR A 128 15.03 9.46 8.58
C TYR A 128 15.56 10.85 8.22
N PHE A 129 14.80 11.64 7.45
CA PHE A 129 15.21 12.98 7.04
C PHE A 129 15.30 13.96 8.21
N LYS A 130 14.38 13.87 9.18
CA LYS A 130 14.44 14.71 10.39
C LYS A 130 15.69 14.42 11.23
N LYS A 131 16.16 13.17 11.26
CA LYS A 131 17.40 12.79 11.94
C LYS A 131 18.64 13.33 11.21
N THR A 132 18.61 13.35 9.87
CA THR A 132 19.68 13.94 9.05
C THR A 132 19.80 15.45 9.24
N GLU A 133 18.67 16.16 9.36
CA GLU A 133 18.66 17.63 9.56
C GLU A 133 19.16 18.04 10.96
N LEU A 134 18.77 17.30 12.01
CA LEU A 134 19.25 17.54 13.38
C LEU A 134 20.74 17.29 13.55
N GLN A 135 21.34 16.34 12.80
CA GLN A 135 22.78 16.08 12.82
C GLN A 135 23.63 17.14 12.07
N LEU A 136 23.02 18.08 11.35
CA LEU A 136 23.73 19.21 10.72
C LEU A 136 23.72 20.49 11.57
N LEU A 137 23.01 20.47 12.70
CA LEU A 137 22.89 21.60 13.63
C LEU A 137 23.73 21.43 14.93
N GLU A 138 24.50 20.34 15.04
CA GLU A 138 25.53 20.09 16.08
C GLU A 138 26.92 20.01 15.43
#